data_AF-X0UBP3-F1
#
_entry.id   AF-X0UBP3-F1
#
_cell.length_a   1.000
_cell.length_b   1.000
_cell.length_c   1.000
_cell.angle_alpha   90.00
_cell.angle_beta   90.00
_cell.angle_gamma   90.00
#
_symmetry.space_group_name_H-M   'P 1'
#
loop_
_entity.id
_entity.type
_entity.pdbx_description
1 polymer ?
#
loop_
_entity_poly.entity_id
_entity_poly.type
_entity_poly.pdbx_seq_one_letter_code
_entity_poly.pdbx_strand_id
1 'polypeptide(L)' 'MNIKEEVKEQLNKRPLLLDGAMGTMLQAYGLKSGECSEEWNISHLQVVQKIHQEY' A
#
# COMPACT_ATOMS: atom_id res chain seq x y z
N MET A 1 13.82 -2.72 19.62
CA MET A 1 13.99 -3.53 18.40
C MET A 1 14.60 -2.64 17.33
N ASN A 2 15.68 -3.04 16.67
CA ASN A 2 16.30 -2.24 15.61
C ASN A 2 15.78 -2.72 14.25
N ILE A 3 14.68 -2.11 13.77
CA ILE A 3 13.96 -2.47 12.54
C ILE A 3 14.90 -2.55 11.33
N LYS A 4 15.92 -1.68 11.28
CA LYS A 4 16.89 -1.65 10.18
C LYS A 4 17.68 -2.96 10.07
N GLU A 5 18.12 -3.50 11.21
CA GLU A 5 18.90 -4.75 11.22
C GLU A 5 18.01 -5.94 10.86
N GLU A 6 16.76 -5.95 11.31
CA GLU A 6 15.80 -7.00 10.99
C GLU A 6 15.45 -7.05 9.49
N VAL A 7 15.18 -5.89 8.88
CA VAL A 7 14.93 -5.80 7.43
C VAL A 7 16.17 -6.26 6.65
N LYS A 8 17.37 -5.86 7.08
CA LYS A 8 18.63 -6.28 6.45
C LYS A 8 18.83 -7.79 6.55
N GLU A 9 18.49 -8.38 7.68
CA GLU A 9 18.54 -9.83 7.86
C GLU A 9 17.58 -10.56 6.90
N GLN A 10 16.35 -10.07 6.73
CA GLN A 10 15.38 -10.66 5.81
C GLN A 10 15.83 -10.58 4.34
N LEU A 11 16.36 -9.43 3.92
CA LEU A 11 16.89 -9.22 2.56
C LEU A 11 18.05 -10.15 2.23
N ASN A 12 18.88 -10.52 3.21
CA ASN A 12 19.99 -11.46 3.01
C ASN A 12 19.52 -12.93 2.93
N LYS A 13 18.33 -13.26 3.47
CA LYS A 13 17.80 -14.63 3.49
C LYS A 13 17.04 -14.99 2.21
N ARG A 14 16.34 -14.02 1.61
CA ARG A 14 15.47 -14.24 0.45
C ARG A 14 15.10 -12.92 -0.24
N PRO A 15 14.71 -12.96 -1.53
CA PRO A 15 13.99 -11.86 -2.14
C PRO A 15 12.71 -11.52 -1.37
N LEU A 16 12.41 -10.24 -1.24
CA LEU A 16 11.15 -9.75 -0.70
C LEU A 16 10.30 -9.21 -1.85
N LEU A 17 9.04 -9.60 -1.88
CA LEU A 17 8.05 -9.07 -2.79
C LEU A 17 7.32 -7.92 -2.09
N LEU A 18 7.16 -6.80 -2.79
CA LEU A 18 6.37 -5.66 -2.33
C LEU A 18 5.01 -5.66 -3.04
N ASP A 19 4.12 -4.79 -2.58
CA ASP A 19 2.80 -4.60 -3.15
C ASP A 19 2.83 -3.93 -4.54
N GLY A 20 1.66 -3.86 -5.16
CA GLY A 20 1.46 -3.25 -6.47
C GLY A 20 1.11 -1.76 -6.41
N ALA A 21 0.54 -1.25 -7.51
CA ALA A 21 0.24 0.17 -7.67
C ALA A 21 -1.05 0.57 -6.92
N MET A 22 -0.93 1.41 -5.89
CA MET A 22 -2.10 1.93 -5.15
C MET A 22 -3.02 2.82 -6.01
N GLY A 23 -2.45 3.71 -6.82
CA GLY A 23 -3.24 4.68 -7.60
C GLY A 23 -4.20 4.03 -8.60
N THR A 24 -3.76 2.98 -9.31
CA THR A 24 -4.60 2.22 -10.24
C THR A 24 -5.70 1.46 -9.52
N MET A 25 -5.41 0.91 -8.34
CA MET A 25 -6.42 0.26 -7.51
C MET A 25 -7.46 1.27 -7.01
N LEU A 26 -7.04 2.43 -6.50
CA LEU A 26 -7.97 3.50 -6.11
C LEU A 26 -8.88 3.93 -7.26
N GLN A 27 -8.34 4.07 -8.47
CA GLN A 27 -9.13 4.37 -9.67
C GLN A 27 -10.16 3.28 -9.99
N ALA A 28 -9.76 1.99 -9.90
CA ALA A 28 -10.68 0.86 -10.07
C ALA A 28 -11.79 0.85 -9.00
N TYR A 29 -11.49 1.34 -7.80
CA TYR A 29 -12.43 1.51 -6.68
C TYR A 29 -13.23 2.83 -6.73
N GLY A 30 -13.03 3.67 -7.75
CA GLY A 30 -13.85 4.83 -8.03
C GLY A 30 -13.19 6.21 -7.88
N LEU A 31 -11.90 6.28 -7.54
CA LEU A 31 -11.16 7.54 -7.48
C LEU A 31 -11.13 8.20 -8.87
N LYS A 32 -11.64 9.43 -8.96
CA LYS A 32 -11.73 10.18 -10.22
C LYS A 32 -10.45 10.96 -10.48
N SER A 33 -10.25 11.32 -11.74
CA SER A 33 -9.15 12.20 -12.13
C SER A 33 -9.26 13.56 -11.43
N GLY A 34 -8.15 14.02 -10.86
CA GLY A 34 -8.07 15.29 -10.13
C GLY A 34 -8.47 15.21 -8.65
N GLU A 35 -8.96 14.07 -8.17
CA GLU A 35 -9.19 13.85 -6.73
C GLU A 35 -7.87 13.54 -5.99
N CYS A 36 -7.78 13.93 -4.72
CA CYS A 36 -6.61 13.67 -3.88
C CYS A 36 -6.69 12.26 -3.29
N SER A 37 -5.76 11.39 -3.69
CA SER A 37 -5.66 10.01 -3.20
C SER A 37 -5.41 9.93 -1.70
N GLU A 38 -4.66 10.87 -1.13
CA GLU A 38 -4.28 10.87 0.27
C GLU A 38 -5.46 11.22 1.19
N GLU A 39 -6.42 12.00 0.68
CA GLU A 39 -7.65 12.35 1.39
C GLU A 39 -8.52 11.10 1.62
N TRP A 40 -8.45 10.10 0.74
CA TRP A 40 -9.18 8.84 0.88
C TRP A 40 -8.76 8.02 2.09
N ASN A 41 -7.60 8.28 2.69
CA ASN A 41 -7.23 7.70 3.98
C ASN A 41 -8.21 8.09 5.10
N ILE A 42 -8.92 9.22 4.93
CA ILE A 42 -9.91 9.75 5.88
C ILE A 42 -11.32 9.48 5.36
N SER A 43 -11.64 9.89 4.12
CA SER A 43 -13.00 9.80 3.58
C SER A 43 -13.45 8.40 3.18
N HIS A 44 -12.50 7.53 2.79
CA HIS A 44 -12.76 6.18 2.26
C HIS A 44 -11.82 5.13 2.87
N LEU A 45 -11.54 5.24 4.18
CA LEU A 45 -10.54 4.41 4.89
C LEU A 45 -10.71 2.90 4.66
N GLN A 46 -11.94 2.42 4.55
CA GLN A 46 -12.26 1.01 4.36
C GLN A 46 -11.79 0.50 2.99
N VAL A 47 -11.84 1.35 1.96
CA VAL A 47 -11.35 1.03 0.63
C VAL A 47 -9.83 0.90 0.64
N VAL A 48 -9.14 1.85 1.27
CA VAL A 48 -7.66 1.82 1.38
C VAL A 48 -7.20 0.56 2.12
N GLN A 49 -7.84 0.24 3.25
CA GLN A 49 -7.56 -0.98 4.01
C GLN A 49 -7.79 -2.24 3.18
N LYS A 50 -8.89 -2.28 2.42
CA LYS A 50 -9.21 -3.42 1.55
C LYS A 50 -8.13 -3.62 0.48
N ILE A 51 -7.67 -2.55 -0.18
CA ILE A 51 -6.64 -2.66 -1.22
C ILE A 51 -5.34 -3.21 -0.63
N HIS A 52 -4.91 -2.76 0.54
CA HIS A 52 -3.73 -3.33 1.20
C HIS A 52 -3.88 -4.81 1.58
N GLN A 53 -5.11 -5.28 1.86
CA GLN A 53 -5.40 -6.69 2.16
C GLN A 53 -5.47 -7.59 0.92
N GLU A 54 -5.52 -7.02 -0.28
CA GLU A 54 -5.52 -7.78 -1.54
C GLU A 54 -4.11 -8.19 -2.00
N TYR A 55 -3.06 -7.67 -1.37
CA TYR A 55 -1.65 -8.04 -1.57
C TYR A 55 -1.14 -8.91 -0.41
#